data_AF-Q5LVS3-F1
#
_entry.id   AF-Q5LVS3-F1
#
_cell.length_a   1.000
_cell.length_b   1.000
_cell.length_c   1.000
_cell.angle_alpha   90.00
_cell.angle_beta   90.00
_cell.angle_gamma   90.00
#
_symmetry.space_group_name_H-M   'P 1'
#
loop_
_entity.id
_entity.type
_entity.pdbx_description
1 polymer ?
#
loop_
_entity_poly.entity_id
_entity_poly.type
_entity_poly.pdbx_seq_one_letter_code
_entity_poly.pdbx_strand_id
1 'polypeptide(L)'
;MVQSIFFLFCLILAPLVAHLRQWSPTALFAVATLVYAAFGGANFVSTQIVLSNIRETEPAYRDTYYVVNRGYVSLNLGLAMAVFAVLTWLQTRFGAMLYPKITKALFWLLHLGLIGGSAFSTMLVFLLPKPRRFIDYPEFMETFILVGSWATLISSIAVLGLLGLLVWSSALTWLASRNSGH
;
A
#
# COMPACT_ATOMS: atom_id res chain seq x y z
N MET A 1 18.24 -5.62 5.21
CA MET A 1 17.59 -6.84 4.68
C MET A 1 16.63 -7.46 5.70
N VAL A 2 17.07 -7.78 6.92
CA VAL A 2 16.23 -8.38 7.99
C VAL A 2 14.97 -7.56 8.32
N GLN A 3 15.12 -6.24 8.50
CA GLN A 3 13.98 -5.33 8.80
C GLN A 3 12.91 -5.31 7.70
N SER A 4 13.31 -5.48 6.43
CA SER A 4 12.38 -5.50 5.29
C SER A 4 11.60 -6.81 5.20
N ILE A 5 12.23 -7.95 5.50
CA ILE A 5 11.57 -9.27 5.53
C ILE A 5 10.56 -9.32 6.69
N PHE A 6 10.96 -8.82 7.86
CA PHE A 6 10.07 -8.72 9.01
C PHE A 6 8.84 -7.84 8.73
N PHE A 7 9.04 -6.70 8.06
CA PHE A 7 7.94 -5.82 7.66
C PHE A 7 6.97 -6.51 6.69
N LEU A 8 7.47 -7.22 5.68
CA LEU A 8 6.63 -7.99 4.75
C LEU A 8 5.84 -9.08 5.47
N PHE A 9 6.47 -9.77 6.41
CA PHE A 9 5.80 -10.77 7.23
C PHE A 9 4.66 -10.15 8.05
N CYS A 10 4.89 -8.99 8.68
CA CYS A 10 3.83 -8.27 9.41
C CYS A 10 2.69 -7.79 8.49
N LEU A 11 2.99 -7.32 7.29
CA LEU A 11 1.99 -6.86 6.31
C LEU A 11 1.07 -7.98 5.83
N ILE A 12 1.55 -9.22 5.79
CA ILE A 12 0.74 -10.39 5.41
C ILE A 12 0.02 -10.94 6.64
N LEU A 13 0.74 -11.14 7.75
CA LEU A 13 0.20 -11.81 8.93
C LEU A 13 -0.90 -10.99 9.61
N ALA A 14 -0.74 -9.68 9.78
CA ALA A 14 -1.69 -8.89 10.56
C ALA A 14 -3.10 -8.84 9.91
N PRO A 15 -3.25 -8.52 8.61
CA PRO A 15 -4.56 -8.59 7.95
C PRO A 15 -5.09 -10.03 7.83
N LEU A 16 -4.20 -11.02 7.73
CA LEU A 16 -4.60 -12.43 7.68
C LEU A 16 -5.26 -12.87 8.99
N VAL A 17 -4.67 -12.53 10.14
CA VAL A 17 -5.25 -12.82 11.46
C VAL A 17 -6.61 -12.14 11.61
N ALA A 18 -6.75 -10.88 11.18
CA ALA A 18 -8.03 -10.17 11.19
C ALA A 18 -9.08 -10.85 10.28
N HIS A 19 -8.66 -11.38 9.13
CA HIS A 19 -9.54 -12.11 8.23
C HIS A 19 -10.02 -13.44 8.82
N LEU A 20 -9.10 -14.21 9.44
CA LEU A 20 -9.43 -15.49 10.10
C LEU A 20 -10.39 -15.30 11.29
N ARG A 21 -10.26 -14.20 12.02
CA ARG A 21 -11.20 -13.81 13.09
C ARG A 21 -12.52 -13.23 12.58
N GLN A 22 -12.77 -13.25 11.26
CA GLN A 22 -14.00 -12.77 10.62
C GLN A 22 -14.35 -11.31 10.91
N TRP A 23 -13.35 -10.45 11.13
CA TRP A 23 -13.58 -9.04 11.39
C TRP A 23 -14.26 -8.31 10.22
N SER A 24 -14.82 -7.13 10.50
CA SER A 24 -15.46 -6.31 9.47
C SER A 24 -14.44 -5.87 8.41
N PRO A 25 -14.87 -5.59 7.17
CA PRO A 25 -13.96 -5.12 6.12
C PRO A 25 -13.18 -3.87 6.54
N THR A 26 -13.82 -2.95 7.28
CA THR A 26 -13.19 -1.77 7.87
C THR A 26 -11.98 -2.10 8.73
N ALA A 27 -12.07 -3.15 9.54
CA ALA A 27 -10.98 -3.55 10.42
C ALA A 27 -9.75 -4.05 9.62
N LEU A 28 -9.96 -4.70 8.46
CA LEU A 28 -8.86 -5.14 7.59
C LEU A 28 -8.07 -3.94 7.05
N PHE A 29 -8.78 -2.92 6.52
CA PHE A 29 -8.16 -1.69 6.06
C PHE A 29 -7.46 -0.92 7.19
N ALA A 30 -8.07 -0.87 8.38
CA ALA A 30 -7.48 -0.21 9.54
C ALA A 30 -6.20 -0.91 10.03
N VAL A 31 -6.20 -2.24 10.12
CA VAL A 31 -5.01 -3.03 10.50
C VAL A 31 -3.89 -2.83 9.47
N ALA A 32 -4.20 -2.92 8.18
CA ALA A 32 -3.21 -2.68 7.12
C ALA A 32 -2.62 -1.26 7.23
N THR A 33 -3.48 -0.25 7.41
CA THR A 33 -3.07 1.15 7.60
C THR A 33 -2.11 1.31 8.77
N LEU A 34 -2.43 0.72 9.93
CA LEU A 34 -1.59 0.79 11.13
C LEU A 34 -0.21 0.16 10.89
N VAL A 35 -0.14 -0.99 10.21
CA VAL A 35 1.14 -1.63 9.89
C VAL A 35 1.94 -0.77 8.91
N TYR A 36 1.33 -0.27 7.83
CA TYR A 36 2.01 0.63 6.89
C TYR A 36 2.51 1.91 7.56
N ALA A 37 1.71 2.52 8.43
CA ALA A 37 2.07 3.73 9.15
C ALA A 37 3.20 3.50 10.17
N ALA A 38 3.10 2.45 10.99
CA ALA A 38 4.08 2.16 12.04
C ALA A 38 5.46 1.86 11.46
N PHE A 39 5.53 0.91 10.51
CA PHE A 39 6.80 0.53 9.91
C PHE A 39 7.27 1.54 8.86
N GLY A 40 6.36 2.15 8.10
CA GLY A 40 6.71 3.21 7.15
C GLY A 40 7.31 4.42 7.86
N GLY A 41 6.71 4.85 8.98
CA GLY A 41 7.23 5.93 9.83
C GLY A 41 8.58 5.59 10.45
N ALA A 42 8.72 4.39 11.03
CA ALA A 42 10.00 3.95 11.61
C ALA A 42 11.13 3.90 10.57
N ASN A 43 10.88 3.32 9.39
CA ASN A 43 11.86 3.28 8.30
C ASN A 43 12.15 4.67 7.73
N PHE A 44 11.15 5.55 7.68
CA PHE A 44 11.34 6.94 7.26
C PHE A 44 12.32 7.65 8.19
N VAL A 45 12.08 7.60 9.50
CA VAL A 45 12.95 8.24 10.49
C VAL A 45 14.38 7.67 10.42
N SER A 46 14.55 6.35 10.39
CA SER A 46 15.89 5.74 10.32
C SER A 46 16.62 6.12 9.03
N THR A 47 15.91 6.17 7.90
CA THR A 47 16.49 6.57 6.62
C THR A 47 16.91 8.03 6.63
N GLN A 48 16.11 8.92 7.21
CA GLN A 48 16.44 10.35 7.30
C GLN A 48 17.68 10.59 8.17
N ILE A 49 17.83 9.89 9.29
CA ILE A 49 19.02 9.98 10.15
C ILE A 49 20.28 9.50 9.41
N VAL A 50 20.18 8.41 8.65
CA VAL A 50 21.31 7.91 7.86
C VAL A 50 21.65 8.87 6.72
N LEU A 51 20.65 9.44 6.04
CA LEU A 51 20.85 10.43 4.98
C LEU A 51 21.48 11.73 5.50
N SER A 52 21.07 12.23 6.67
CA SER A 52 21.67 13.43 7.26
C SER A 52 23.15 13.21 7.54
N ASN A 53 23.50 12.05 8.08
CA ASN A 53 24.89 11.69 8.34
C ASN A 53 25.69 11.59 7.03
N ILE A 54 25.20 10.85 6.02
CA ILE A 54 25.90 10.70 4.73
C ILE A 54 26.06 12.05 4.00
N ARG A 55 25.10 12.97 4.13
CA ARG A 55 25.17 14.30 3.52
C ARG A 55 26.30 15.15 4.11
N GLU A 56 26.63 14.92 5.38
CA GLU A 56 27.72 15.59 6.11
C GLU A 56 29.08 14.95 5.82
N THR A 57 29.17 13.61 5.78
CA THR A 57 30.44 12.90 5.58
C THR A 57 30.87 12.75 4.12
N GLU A 58 29.94 12.62 3.15
CA GLU A 58 30.30 12.31 1.76
C GLU A 58 29.58 13.19 0.72
N PRO A 59 30.19 14.32 0.31
CA PRO A 59 29.60 15.27 -0.65
C PRO A 59 29.29 14.68 -2.04
N ALA A 60 29.97 13.61 -2.44
CA ALA A 60 29.79 12.96 -3.75
C ALA A 60 28.40 12.29 -3.92
N TYR A 61 27.71 11.96 -2.82
CA TYR A 61 26.42 11.28 -2.84
C TYR A 61 25.22 12.24 -2.74
N ARG A 62 25.49 13.54 -2.57
CA ARG A 62 24.49 14.60 -2.34
C ARG A 62 23.47 14.73 -3.49
N ASP A 63 23.89 14.34 -4.71
CA ASP A 63 23.08 14.41 -5.93
C ASP A 63 22.68 13.03 -6.47
N THR A 64 22.74 11.97 -5.65
CA THR A 64 22.31 10.63 -6.04
C THR A 64 20.90 10.32 -5.54
N TYR A 65 20.14 9.51 -6.28
CA TYR A 65 18.80 9.02 -5.93
C TYR A 65 18.72 8.29 -4.57
N TYR A 66 19.84 8.07 -3.89
CA TYR A 66 19.88 7.53 -2.53
C TYR A 66 19.18 8.47 -1.53
N VAL A 67 19.23 9.79 -1.77
CA VAL A 67 18.63 10.82 -0.92
C VAL A 67 17.10 10.89 -1.07
N VAL A 68 16.54 10.36 -2.17
CA VAL A 68 15.11 10.43 -2.47
C VAL A 68 14.37 9.21 -1.87
N ASN A 69 14.45 9.17 -0.55
CA ASN A 69 13.50 8.67 0.43
C ASN A 69 12.56 7.50 0.06
N ARG A 70 12.88 6.31 0.57
CA ARG A 70 12.05 5.09 0.56
C ARG A 70 10.87 5.12 1.55
N GLY A 71 10.93 5.94 2.60
CA GLY A 71 9.91 5.96 3.66
C GLY A 71 8.58 6.61 3.25
N TYR A 72 8.63 7.58 2.33
CA TYR A 72 7.43 8.26 1.83
C TYR A 72 6.49 7.31 1.08
N VAL A 73 7.03 6.31 0.39
CA VAL A 73 6.22 5.34 -0.36
C VAL A 73 5.36 4.50 0.59
N SER A 74 5.95 3.91 1.64
CA SER A 74 5.19 3.12 2.62
C SER A 74 4.15 3.96 3.37
N LEU A 75 4.47 5.22 3.67
CA LEU A 75 3.52 6.16 4.29
C LEU A 75 2.34 6.49 3.35
N ASN A 76 2.60 6.72 2.06
CA ASN A 76 1.53 6.97 1.08
C ASN A 76 0.62 5.75 0.90
N LEU A 77 1.17 4.54 0.91
CA LEU A 77 0.38 3.31 0.86
C LEU A 77 -0.51 3.17 2.11
N GLY A 78 0.02 3.53 3.29
CA GLY A 78 -0.76 3.63 4.51
C GLY A 78 -1.90 4.65 4.40
N LEU A 79 -1.63 5.83 3.84
CA LEU A 79 -2.66 6.86 3.61
C LEU A 79 -3.76 6.37 2.66
N ALA A 80 -3.40 5.71 1.55
CA ALA A 80 -4.37 5.14 0.63
C ALA A 80 -5.28 4.11 1.31
N MET A 81 -4.71 3.23 2.15
CA MET A 81 -5.49 2.29 2.95
C MET A 81 -6.36 2.98 4.01
N ALA A 82 -5.88 4.08 4.60
CA ALA A 82 -6.63 4.86 5.58
C ALA A 82 -7.90 5.47 4.96
N VAL A 83 -7.81 5.98 3.73
CA VAL A 83 -8.97 6.50 3.00
C VAL A 83 -10.03 5.41 2.84
N PHE A 84 -9.65 4.19 2.42
CA PHE A 84 -10.60 3.08 2.31
C PHE A 84 -11.11 2.58 3.66
N ALA A 85 -10.32 2.64 4.72
CA ALA A 85 -10.78 2.35 6.08
C ALA A 85 -11.90 3.30 6.50
N VAL A 86 -11.72 4.61 6.26
CA VAL A 86 -12.72 5.63 6.58
C VAL A 86 -13.97 5.46 5.70
N LEU A 87 -13.83 5.23 4.40
CA LEU A 87 -14.97 5.03 3.50
C LEU A 87 -15.78 3.78 3.88
N THR A 88 -15.13 2.65 4.17
CA THR A 88 -15.84 1.42 4.59
C THR A 88 -16.43 1.55 5.99
N TRP A 89 -15.77 2.28 6.90
CA TRP A 89 -16.34 2.64 8.20
C TRP A 89 -17.62 3.47 8.05
N LEU A 90 -17.61 4.46 7.16
CA LEU A 90 -18.77 5.29 6.86
C LEU A 90 -19.95 4.42 6.39
N GLN A 91 -19.69 3.53 5.44
CA GLN A 91 -20.73 2.64 4.91
C GLN A 91 -21.30 1.67 5.94
N THR A 92 -20.46 1.11 6.80
CA THR A 92 -20.93 0.23 7.88
C THR A 92 -21.73 1.01 8.93
N ARG A 93 -21.37 2.27 9.21
CA ARG A 93 -22.11 3.12 10.15
C ARG A 93 -23.49 3.52 9.65
N PHE A 94 -23.63 3.78 8.35
CA PHE A 94 -24.91 4.12 7.71
C PHE A 94 -25.69 2.91 7.21
N GLY A 95 -25.22 1.68 7.43
CA GLY A 95 -25.88 0.46 6.95
C GLY A 95 -25.86 0.30 5.42
N ALA A 96 -25.02 1.05 4.72
CA ALA A 96 -24.93 1.05 3.26
C ALA A 96 -24.07 -0.09 2.68
N MET A 97 -23.43 -0.90 3.52
CA MET A 97 -22.51 -1.95 3.09
C MET A 97 -23.24 -3.26 2.73
N LEU A 98 -23.62 -3.39 1.46
CA LEU A 98 -24.39 -4.55 0.97
C LEU A 98 -23.55 -5.82 0.74
N TYR A 99 -22.28 -5.69 0.33
CA TYR A 99 -21.45 -6.82 -0.12
C TYR A 99 -20.11 -6.96 0.65
N PRO A 100 -20.14 -7.25 1.96
CA PRO A 100 -18.93 -7.30 2.78
C PRO A 100 -17.92 -8.37 2.32
N LYS A 101 -18.38 -9.50 1.78
CA LYS A 101 -17.50 -10.57 1.27
C LYS A 101 -16.67 -10.13 0.07
N ILE A 102 -17.29 -9.42 -0.88
CA ILE A 102 -16.61 -8.92 -2.08
C ILE A 102 -15.61 -7.82 -1.71
N THR A 103 -15.98 -6.94 -0.77
CA THR A 103 -15.04 -5.91 -0.27
C THR A 103 -13.81 -6.54 0.40
N LYS A 104 -13.97 -7.64 1.15
CA LYS A 104 -12.82 -8.40 1.71
C LYS A 104 -11.93 -8.99 0.61
N ALA A 105 -12.50 -9.49 -0.49
CA ALA A 105 -11.72 -10.04 -1.60
C ALA A 105 -10.95 -8.94 -2.35
N LEU A 106 -11.61 -7.81 -2.64
CA LEU A 106 -10.98 -6.66 -3.30
C LEU A 106 -9.91 -6.00 -2.41
N PHE A 107 -10.09 -6.00 -1.09
CA PHE A 107 -9.04 -5.63 -0.14
C PHE A 107 -7.77 -6.48 -0.36
N TRP A 108 -7.89 -7.79 -0.42
CA TRP A 108 -6.73 -8.67 -0.62
C TRP A 108 -6.09 -8.49 -1.98
N LEU A 109 -6.89 -8.31 -3.04
CA LEU A 109 -6.39 -8.01 -4.38
C LEU A 109 -5.55 -6.71 -4.38
N LEU A 110 -6.07 -5.66 -3.75
CA LEU A 110 -5.38 -4.37 -3.61
C LEU A 110 -4.11 -4.52 -2.76
N HIS A 111 -4.23 -5.10 -1.57
CA HIS A 111 -3.15 -5.22 -0.60
C HIS A 111 -1.98 -6.04 -1.12
N LEU A 112 -2.27 -7.19 -1.76
CA LEU A 112 -1.23 -8.01 -2.39
C LEU A 112 -0.59 -7.32 -3.60
N GLY A 113 -1.37 -6.60 -4.41
CA GLY A 113 -0.83 -5.80 -5.52
C GLY A 113 0.15 -4.72 -5.03
N LEU A 114 -0.18 -4.02 -3.94
CA LEU A 114 0.68 -3.01 -3.33
C LEU A 114 1.95 -3.61 -2.71
N ILE A 115 1.85 -4.77 -2.06
CA ILE A 115 3.02 -5.51 -1.56
C ILE A 115 3.92 -5.92 -2.72
N GLY A 116 3.33 -6.49 -3.79
CA GLY A 116 4.04 -6.94 -4.98
C GLY A 116 4.83 -5.84 -5.67
N GLY A 117 4.25 -4.65 -5.85
CA GLY A 117 4.96 -3.53 -6.47
C GLY A 117 6.04 -2.90 -5.59
N SER A 118 5.84 -2.85 -4.27
CA SER A 118 6.73 -2.13 -3.33
C SER A 118 7.92 -2.96 -2.82
N ALA A 119 7.72 -4.25 -2.56
CA ALA A 119 8.81 -5.16 -2.19
C ALA A 119 9.89 -5.22 -3.28
N PHE A 120 9.42 -5.06 -4.51
CA PHE A 120 10.16 -5.35 -5.70
C PHE A 120 11.05 -4.18 -6.16
N SER A 121 10.53 -2.96 -6.14
CA SER A 121 11.33 -1.73 -6.34
C SER A 121 12.42 -1.56 -5.27
N THR A 122 12.19 -2.09 -4.07
CA THR A 122 13.14 -2.03 -2.95
C THR A 122 14.32 -2.99 -3.13
N MET A 123 14.08 -4.22 -3.61
CA MET A 123 15.13 -5.23 -3.87
C MET A 123 16.13 -4.75 -4.93
N LEU A 124 15.67 -4.03 -5.96
CA LEU A 124 16.49 -3.50 -7.04
C LEU A 124 17.57 -2.51 -6.58
N VAL A 125 17.26 -1.68 -5.58
CA VAL A 125 18.18 -0.63 -5.14
C VAL A 125 19.24 -1.17 -4.15
N PHE A 126 19.07 -2.38 -3.62
CA PHE A 126 20.06 -3.02 -2.73
C PHE A 126 21.11 -3.86 -3.47
N LEU A 127 20.80 -4.35 -4.67
CA LEU A 127 21.66 -5.29 -5.39
C LEU A 127 22.70 -4.62 -6.31
N LEU A 128 22.57 -3.32 -6.61
CA LEU A 128 23.49 -2.62 -7.50
C LEU A 128 24.11 -1.36 -6.88
N PRO A 129 25.43 -1.13 -7.07
CA PRO A 129 26.02 0.21 -7.03
C PRO A 129 25.36 1.04 -8.15
N LYS A 130 24.75 2.18 -7.79
CA LYS A 130 23.87 2.92 -8.71
C LYS A 130 24.66 3.65 -9.81
N PRO A 131 24.33 3.44 -11.09
CA PRO A 131 24.73 4.33 -12.18
C PRO A 131 23.98 5.67 -12.12
N ARG A 132 24.53 6.70 -12.77
CA ARG A 132 23.99 8.07 -12.75
C ARG A 132 22.82 8.29 -13.74
N ARG A 133 22.59 7.37 -14.69
CA ARG A 133 21.59 7.52 -15.78
C ARG A 133 20.70 6.27 -15.91
N PHE A 134 19.44 6.45 -16.35
CA PHE A 134 18.48 5.36 -16.55
C PHE A 134 18.88 4.34 -17.63
N ILE A 135 19.74 4.74 -18.58
CA ILE A 135 20.23 3.88 -19.67
C ILE A 135 21.24 2.84 -19.18
N ASP A 136 21.87 3.08 -18.03
CA ASP A 136 22.95 2.22 -17.54
C ASP A 136 22.41 1.05 -16.67
N TYR A 137 21.09 0.86 -16.61
CA TYR A 137 20.52 -0.26 -15.86
C TYR A 137 20.73 -1.58 -16.64
N PRO A 138 21.29 -2.61 -16.00
CA PRO A 138 21.47 -3.92 -16.63
C PRO A 138 20.14 -4.54 -17.11
N GLU A 139 20.17 -5.37 -18.16
CA GLU A 139 19.00 -6.06 -18.72
C GLU A 139 18.16 -6.82 -17.67
N PHE A 140 18.79 -7.35 -16.61
CA PHE A 140 18.03 -7.99 -15.53
C PHE A 140 17.05 -7.04 -14.85
N MET A 141 17.32 -5.73 -14.77
CA MET A 141 16.40 -4.74 -14.18
C MET A 141 15.10 -4.59 -14.96
N GLU A 142 15.09 -4.90 -16.27
CA GLU A 142 13.91 -4.78 -17.12
C GLU A 142 12.85 -5.82 -16.76
N THR A 143 13.26 -7.08 -16.54
CA THR A 143 12.37 -8.14 -16.05
C THR A 143 11.71 -7.74 -14.74
N PHE A 144 12.48 -7.00 -13.93
CA PHE A 144 12.04 -6.54 -12.66
C PHE A 144 10.99 -5.41 -12.83
N ILE A 145 11.28 -4.38 -13.61
CA ILE A 145 10.32 -3.30 -13.88
C ILE A 145 9.00 -3.83 -14.47
N LEU A 146 9.06 -4.88 -15.30
CA LEU A 146 7.89 -5.54 -15.86
C LEU A 146 6.99 -6.16 -14.77
N VAL A 147 7.55 -6.92 -13.82
CA VAL A 147 6.78 -7.49 -12.70
C VAL A 147 6.15 -6.39 -11.84
N GLY A 148 6.90 -5.31 -11.59
CA GLY A 148 6.38 -4.13 -10.90
C GLY A 148 5.17 -3.51 -11.62
N SER A 149 5.21 -3.46 -12.96
CA SER A 149 4.12 -2.93 -13.80
C SER A 149 2.86 -3.80 -13.77
N TRP A 150 3.01 -5.13 -13.71
CA TRP A 150 1.86 -6.02 -13.52
C TRP A 150 1.20 -5.85 -12.15
N ALA A 151 2.01 -5.67 -11.10
CA ALA A 151 1.50 -5.44 -9.75
C ALA A 151 0.73 -4.11 -9.64
N THR A 152 1.22 -3.06 -10.28
CA THR A 152 0.51 -1.76 -10.33
C THR A 152 -0.80 -1.85 -11.11
N LEU A 153 -0.83 -2.58 -12.23
CA LEU A 153 -2.05 -2.83 -12.99
C LEU A 153 -3.11 -3.56 -12.16
N ILE A 154 -2.72 -4.63 -11.44
CA ILE A 154 -3.63 -5.36 -10.54
C ILE A 154 -4.17 -4.43 -9.44
N SER A 155 -3.30 -3.62 -8.82
CA SER A 155 -3.71 -2.68 -7.77
C SER A 155 -4.68 -1.63 -8.31
N SER A 156 -4.52 -1.18 -9.55
CA SER A 156 -5.37 -0.17 -10.18
C SER A 156 -6.77 -0.73 -10.45
N ILE A 157 -6.86 -1.96 -10.95
CA ILE A 157 -8.15 -2.67 -11.12
C ILE A 157 -8.84 -2.86 -9.76
N ALA A 158 -8.08 -3.21 -8.72
CA ALA A 158 -8.61 -3.38 -7.37
C ALA A 158 -9.21 -2.07 -6.82
N VAL A 159 -8.52 -0.93 -7.01
CA VAL A 159 -9.01 0.39 -6.61
C VAL A 159 -10.31 0.74 -7.34
N LEU A 160 -10.35 0.60 -8.67
CA LEU A 160 -11.54 0.90 -9.46
C LEU A 160 -12.72 0.02 -9.08
N GLY A 161 -12.49 -1.28 -8.92
CA GLY A 161 -13.51 -2.23 -8.48
C GLY A 161 -14.04 -1.91 -7.08
N LEU A 162 -13.16 -1.52 -6.16
CA LEU A 162 -13.56 -1.19 -4.80
C LEU A 162 -14.34 0.13 -4.75
N LEU A 163 -13.87 1.18 -5.41
CA LEU A 163 -14.60 2.46 -5.51
C LEU A 163 -15.97 2.26 -6.16
N GLY A 164 -16.05 1.53 -7.27
CA GLY A 164 -17.31 1.22 -7.95
C GLY A 164 -18.29 0.48 -7.05
N LEU A 165 -17.82 -0.54 -6.32
CA LEU A 165 -18.63 -1.30 -5.36
C LEU A 165 -19.15 -0.41 -4.23
N LEU A 166 -18.29 0.43 -3.66
CA LEU A 166 -18.67 1.33 -2.57
C LEU A 166 -19.74 2.32 -3.06
N VAL A 167 -19.51 3.02 -4.17
CA VAL A 167 -20.48 3.97 -4.73
C VAL A 167 -21.81 3.30 -5.05
N TRP A 168 -21.77 2.13 -5.70
CA TRP A 168 -22.96 1.35 -6.03
C TRP A 168 -23.79 0.98 -4.79
N SER A 169 -23.13 0.46 -3.75
CA SER A 169 -23.80 0.08 -2.50
C SER A 169 -24.44 1.28 -1.77
N SER A 170 -23.76 2.44 -1.77
CA SER A 170 -24.33 3.67 -1.24
C SER A 170 -25.51 4.20 -2.07
N ALA A 171 -25.44 4.13 -3.40
CA ALA A 171 -26.50 4.61 -4.28
C ALA A 171 -27.78 3.77 -4.12
N LEU A 172 -27.66 2.44 -4.05
CA LEU A 172 -28.80 1.55 -3.81
C LEU A 172 -29.45 1.80 -2.45
N THR A 173 -28.64 1.98 -1.40
CA THR A 173 -29.16 2.25 -0.05
C THR A 173 -29.89 3.59 0.01
N TRP A 174 -29.37 4.61 -0.69
CA TRP A 174 -30.02 5.93 -0.79
C TRP A 174 -31.34 5.87 -1.59
N LEU A 175 -31.39 5.13 -2.70
CA LEU A 175 -32.62 4.91 -3.45
C LEU A 175 -33.68 4.17 -2.62
N ALA A 176 -33.26 3.17 -1.85
CA ALA A 176 -34.16 2.42 -0.97
C ALA A 176 -34.77 3.31 0.11
N SER A 177 -33.98 4.20 0.75
CA SER A 177 -34.51 5.11 1.78
C SER A 177 -35.50 6.13 1.23
N ARG A 178 -35.32 6.56 -0.02
CA ARG A 178 -36.27 7.46 -0.70
C ARG A 178 -37.63 6.80 -0.95
N ASN A 179 -37.63 5.52 -1.32
CA ASN A 179 -38.85 4.78 -1.64
C ASN A 179 -39.68 4.39 -0.39
N SER A 180 -39.07 4.35 0.80
CA SER A 180 -39.77 4.07 2.07
C SER A 180 -40.44 5.29 2.72
N GLY A 181 -40.36 6.47 2.10
CA GLY A 181 -40.93 7.73 2.59
C GLY A 181 -42.33 8.08 2.06
N HIS A 182 -42.99 7.16 1.35
CA HIS A 182 -44.40 7.21 0.94
C HIS A 182 -45.16 6.08 1.63
#